data_AF-A0A7C2L9Q1-F1
#
_entry.id   AF-A0A7C2L9Q1-F1
#
_cell.length_a   1.000
_cell.length_b   1.000
_cell.length_c   1.000
_cell.angle_alpha   90.00
_cell.angle_beta   90.00
_cell.angle_gamma   90.00
#
_symmetry.space_group_name_H-M   'P 1'
#
loop_
_entity.id
_entity.type
_entity.pdbx_description
1 polymer ?
#
loop_
_entity_poly.entity_id
_entity_poly.type
_entity_poly.pdbx_seq_one_letter_code
_entity_poly.pdbx_strand_id
1 'polypeptide(L)'
;MAVKSIKKCRSTSPSREARESAKKNSASKESTPAPPKTASGKYLELFRKYLAEAEELYRKGDLPQSGEKYWGATAALLNAIAEERGWPHYSHRDYAEIVEKLSEQLKEPLGPLFANAERLHANYYNFLSPLNFEAHREQTLKLVEKLKTLLTQEQEAQQ
;
A
#
# COMPACT_ATOMS: atom_id res chain seq x y z
N MET A 1 -31.60 -69.01 -1.99
CA MET A 1 -31.60 -68.43 -0.62
C MET A 1 -30.20 -67.85 -0.39
N ALA A 2 -29.93 -66.62 0.02
CA ALA A 2 -30.72 -65.60 0.72
C ALA A 2 -30.35 -64.19 0.21
N VAL A 3 -31.37 -63.35 0.09
CA VAL A 3 -31.29 -61.91 -0.18
C VAL A 3 -31.03 -61.16 1.13
N LYS A 4 -30.03 -60.27 1.17
CA LYS A 4 -29.84 -59.32 2.29
C LYS A 4 -29.80 -57.88 1.78
N SER A 5 -30.95 -57.23 2.01
CA SER A 5 -31.25 -55.81 2.13
C SER A 5 -30.12 -54.78 1.98
N ILE A 6 -30.28 -53.95 0.94
CA ILE A 6 -29.64 -52.65 0.79
C ILE A 6 -30.42 -51.62 1.62
N LYS A 7 -29.81 -51.12 2.72
CA LYS A 7 -30.36 -49.95 3.44
C LYS A 7 -30.06 -48.68 2.65
N LYS A 8 -31.13 -48.06 2.15
CA LYS A 8 -31.15 -46.79 1.40
C LYS A 8 -30.86 -45.64 2.36
N CYS A 9 -29.66 -45.04 2.29
CA CYS A 9 -29.39 -43.75 2.92
C CYS A 9 -30.18 -42.66 2.18
N ARG A 10 -31.15 -42.06 2.88
CA ARG A 10 -31.90 -40.89 2.39
C ARG A 10 -30.96 -39.69 2.28
N SER A 11 -30.84 -39.16 1.08
CA SER A 11 -30.34 -37.81 0.83
C SER A 11 -31.33 -36.80 1.41
N THR A 12 -30.99 -36.18 2.54
CA THR A 12 -31.72 -35.00 3.02
C THR A 12 -31.17 -33.79 2.28
N SER A 13 -31.87 -33.39 1.22
CA SER A 13 -31.69 -32.07 0.62
C SER A 13 -32.08 -31.01 1.67
N PRO A 14 -31.33 -29.91 1.81
CA PRO A 14 -31.71 -28.85 2.75
C PRO A 14 -33.05 -28.22 2.32
N SER A 15 -33.90 -27.94 3.29
CA SER A 15 -35.18 -27.25 3.12
C SER A 15 -34.98 -25.85 2.53
N ARG A 16 -36.00 -25.38 1.81
CA ARG A 16 -36.05 -24.11 1.06
C ARG A 16 -35.83 -22.87 1.96
N GLU A 17 -36.01 -23.01 3.27
CA GLU A 17 -35.82 -21.94 4.27
C GLU A 17 -34.36 -21.75 4.73
N ALA A 18 -33.44 -22.70 4.47
CA ALA A 18 -32.02 -22.54 4.82
C ALA A 18 -31.20 -21.77 3.76
N ARG A 19 -31.81 -21.40 2.62
CA ARG A 19 -31.14 -20.67 1.51
C ARG A 19 -31.34 -19.16 1.55
N GLU A 20 -32.20 -18.64 2.43
CA GLU A 20 -32.61 -17.23 2.42
C GLU A 20 -31.93 -16.34 3.48
N SER A 21 -31.02 -16.92 4.29
CA SER A 21 -30.27 -16.17 5.31
C SER A 21 -28.78 -15.97 4.98
N ALA A 22 -28.30 -16.44 3.84
CA ALA A 22 -26.90 -16.29 3.41
C ALA A 22 -26.71 -15.18 2.34
N LYS A 23 -27.58 -14.16 2.33
CA LYS A 23 -27.48 -13.01 1.42
C LYS A 23 -27.59 -11.67 2.16
N LYS A 24 -26.84 -11.54 3.26
CA LYS A 24 -26.51 -10.25 3.88
C LYS A 24 -25.07 -10.33 4.39
N ASN A 25 -24.32 -9.28 4.12
CA ASN A 25 -22.91 -9.06 4.49
C ASN A 25 -21.86 -9.65 3.53
N SER A 26 -21.82 -9.11 2.32
CA SER A 26 -20.55 -8.78 1.67
C SER A 26 -20.72 -7.58 0.74
N ALA A 27 -21.14 -6.46 1.33
CA ALA A 27 -20.95 -5.16 0.70
C ALA A 27 -19.51 -4.70 0.97
N SER A 28 -18.52 -5.38 0.39
CA SER A 28 -17.22 -4.78 0.15
C SER A 28 -17.40 -3.86 -1.05
N LYS A 29 -17.90 -2.64 -0.79
CA LYS A 29 -17.74 -1.54 -1.75
C LYS A 29 -16.25 -1.25 -1.79
N GLU A 30 -15.54 -1.95 -2.66
CA GLU A 30 -14.34 -1.40 -3.28
C GLU A 30 -14.85 -0.23 -4.13
N SER A 31 -14.99 0.95 -3.51
CA SER A 31 -15.23 2.17 -4.26
C SER A 31 -13.94 2.46 -5.00
N THR A 32 -13.92 2.12 -6.28
CA THR A 32 -12.95 2.71 -7.19
C THR A 32 -13.11 4.23 -7.04
N PRO A 33 -12.09 4.96 -6.55
CA PRO A 33 -12.23 6.40 -6.39
C PRO A 33 -12.47 7.00 -7.79
N ALA A 34 -13.33 8.01 -7.85
CA ALA A 34 -13.54 8.78 -9.08
C ALA A 34 -12.19 9.23 -9.66
N PRO A 35 -12.06 9.34 -11.00
CA PRO A 35 -10.79 9.75 -11.61
C PRO A 35 -10.30 11.06 -10.98
N PRO A 36 -8.99 11.17 -10.71
CA PRO A 36 -8.44 12.25 -9.92
C PRO A 36 -8.64 13.57 -10.65
N LYS A 37 -9.35 14.50 -10.00
CA LYS A 37 -9.62 15.83 -10.54
C LYS A 37 -8.40 16.76 -10.46
N THR A 38 -7.36 16.36 -9.72
CA THR A 38 -6.14 17.12 -9.45
C THR A 38 -4.88 16.31 -9.77
N ALA A 39 -3.75 16.98 -10.01
CA ALA A 39 -2.46 16.32 -10.24
C ALA A 39 -2.02 15.47 -9.03
N SER A 40 -2.30 15.92 -7.81
CA SER A 40 -2.11 15.16 -6.56
C SER A 40 -2.88 13.84 -6.53
N GLY A 41 -4.11 13.81 -7.05
CA GLY A 41 -4.90 12.59 -7.12
C GLY A 41 -4.29 11.50 -8.00
N LYS A 42 -3.60 11.88 -9.10
CA LYS A 42 -2.88 10.93 -9.97
C LYS A 42 -1.71 10.29 -9.23
N TYR A 43 -1.00 11.08 -8.43
CA TYR A 43 0.08 10.56 -7.59
C TYR A 43 -0.43 9.61 -6.50
N LEU A 44 -1.59 9.89 -5.91
CA LEU A 44 -2.21 8.99 -4.95
C LEU A 44 -2.64 7.65 -5.57
N GLU A 45 -3.08 7.64 -6.84
CA GLU A 45 -3.33 6.40 -7.58
C GLU A 45 -2.05 5.59 -7.82
N LEU A 46 -0.98 6.27 -8.27
CA LEU A 46 0.33 5.65 -8.45
C LEU A 46 0.87 5.07 -7.14
N PHE A 47 0.76 5.82 -6.04
CA PHE A 47 1.13 5.36 -4.71
C PHE A 47 0.41 4.04 -4.35
N ARG A 48 -0.93 4.00 -4.48
CA ARG A 48 -1.71 2.79 -4.16
C ARG A 48 -1.28 1.60 -5.01
N LYS A 49 -1.11 1.83 -6.31
CA LYS A 49 -0.64 0.79 -7.24
C LYS A 49 0.73 0.26 -6.84
N TYR A 50 1.71 1.13 -6.64
CA TYR A 50 3.08 0.72 -6.32
C TYR A 50 3.19 0.08 -4.96
N LEU A 51 2.47 0.55 -3.94
CA LEU A 51 2.48 -0.10 -2.63
C LEU A 51 1.90 -1.52 -2.70
N ALA A 52 0.79 -1.72 -3.41
CA ALA A 52 0.21 -3.04 -3.62
C ALA A 52 1.17 -3.98 -4.37
N GLU A 53 1.83 -3.49 -5.43
CA GLU A 53 2.86 -4.24 -6.17
C GLU A 53 4.07 -4.58 -5.28
N ALA A 54 4.54 -3.63 -4.45
CA ALA A 54 5.67 -3.82 -3.55
C ALA A 54 5.41 -4.96 -2.55
N GLU A 55 4.23 -4.97 -1.94
CA GLU A 55 3.81 -5.99 -0.97
C GLU A 55 3.60 -7.36 -1.61
N GLU A 56 3.10 -7.42 -2.85
CA GLU A 56 2.95 -8.67 -3.60
C GLU A 56 4.31 -9.27 -3.98
N LEU A 57 5.26 -8.44 -4.45
CA LEU A 57 6.63 -8.87 -4.77
C LEU A 57 7.38 -9.32 -3.52
N TYR A 58 7.22 -8.58 -2.41
CA TYR A 58 7.79 -8.94 -1.12
C TYR A 58 7.32 -10.34 -0.68
N ARG A 59 6.00 -10.60 -0.72
CA ARG A 59 5.43 -11.93 -0.38
C ARG A 59 5.94 -13.06 -1.27
N LYS A 60 6.30 -12.75 -2.51
CA LYS A 60 6.91 -13.70 -3.47
C LYS A 60 8.42 -13.88 -3.29
N GLY A 61 9.06 -13.08 -2.44
CA GLY A 61 10.50 -13.10 -2.21
C GLY A 61 11.32 -12.36 -3.29
N ASP A 62 10.68 -11.61 -4.19
CA ASP A 62 11.36 -10.78 -5.18
C ASP A 62 11.74 -9.43 -4.54
N LEU A 63 12.76 -9.47 -3.68
CA LEU A 63 13.18 -8.34 -2.87
C LEU A 63 13.72 -7.17 -3.70
N PRO A 64 14.55 -7.36 -4.75
CA PRO A 64 15.02 -6.23 -5.57
C PRO A 64 13.86 -5.45 -6.20
N GLN A 65 12.91 -6.16 -6.83
CA GLN A 65 11.76 -5.50 -7.47
C GLN A 65 10.78 -4.93 -6.44
N SER A 66 10.62 -5.58 -5.29
CA SER A 66 9.84 -5.04 -4.18
C SER A 66 10.42 -3.71 -3.69
N GLY A 67 11.75 -3.61 -3.56
CA GLY A 67 12.46 -2.39 -3.17
C GLY A 67 12.20 -1.22 -4.13
N GLU A 68 12.29 -1.48 -5.44
CA GLU A 68 11.95 -0.49 -6.48
C GLU A 68 10.51 0.03 -6.34
N LYS A 69 9.57 -0.84 -5.99
CA LYS A 69 8.16 -0.46 -5.84
C LYS A 69 7.90 0.31 -4.54
N TYR A 70 8.58 -0.02 -3.44
CA TYR A 70 8.53 0.80 -2.22
C TYR A 70 9.07 2.21 -2.47
N TRP A 71 10.16 2.32 -3.22
CA TRP A 71 10.69 3.61 -3.65
C TRP A 71 9.69 4.39 -4.49
N GLY A 72 9.12 3.76 -5.54
CA GLY A 72 8.11 4.38 -6.39
C GLY A 72 6.86 4.84 -5.62
N ALA A 73 6.41 4.06 -4.63
CA ALA A 73 5.30 4.44 -3.76
C ALA A 73 5.64 5.67 -2.90
N THR A 74 6.83 5.69 -2.29
CA THR A 74 7.30 6.81 -1.47
C THR A 74 7.45 8.08 -2.32
N ALA A 75 8.09 7.98 -3.48
CA ALA A 75 8.25 9.09 -4.42
C ALA A 75 6.90 9.64 -4.91
N ALA A 76 5.91 8.78 -5.16
CA ALA A 76 4.57 9.23 -5.54
C ALA A 76 3.90 10.05 -4.43
N LEU A 77 4.03 9.67 -3.15
CA LEU A 77 3.51 10.49 -2.05
C LEU A 77 4.25 11.83 -1.93
N LEU A 78 5.58 11.84 -2.08
CA LEU A 78 6.35 13.08 -2.07
C LEU A 78 5.97 13.99 -3.23
N ASN A 79 5.73 13.45 -4.42
CA ASN A 79 5.21 14.20 -5.56
C ASN A 79 3.83 14.80 -5.25
N ALA A 80 2.93 14.04 -4.62
CA ALA A 80 1.61 14.55 -4.24
C ALA A 80 1.71 15.75 -3.28
N ILE A 81 2.55 15.64 -2.24
CA ILE A 81 2.80 16.72 -1.28
C ILE A 81 3.43 17.93 -1.97
N ALA A 82 4.43 17.71 -2.81
CA ALA A 82 5.09 18.78 -3.53
C ALA A 82 4.15 19.49 -4.49
N GLU A 83 3.27 18.77 -5.18
CA GLU A 83 2.26 19.31 -6.08
C GLU A 83 1.28 20.22 -5.32
N GLU A 84 0.72 19.76 -4.19
CA GLU A 84 -0.19 20.56 -3.34
C GLU A 84 0.47 21.84 -2.80
N ARG A 85 1.79 21.80 -2.62
CA ARG A 85 2.57 22.90 -2.03
C ARG A 85 3.34 23.75 -3.04
N GLY A 86 3.23 23.44 -4.34
CA GLY A 86 3.97 24.11 -5.41
C GLY A 86 5.50 24.00 -5.26
N TRP A 87 6.00 22.88 -4.73
CA TRP A 87 7.43 22.62 -4.55
C TRP A 87 8.03 21.86 -5.75
N PRO A 88 9.34 22.05 -6.02
CA PRO A 88 10.07 21.20 -6.96
C PRO A 88 9.97 19.72 -6.56
N HIS A 89 9.83 18.86 -7.56
CA HIS A 89 9.76 17.41 -7.45
C HIS A 89 10.28 16.78 -8.76
N TYR A 90 10.40 15.44 -8.82
CA TYR A 90 10.88 14.60 -9.94
C TYR A 90 12.35 14.14 -9.91
N SER A 91 13.18 14.61 -8.98
CA SER A 91 14.53 14.06 -8.79
C SER A 91 14.77 13.55 -7.38
N HIS A 92 15.79 12.69 -7.22
CA HIS A 92 16.28 12.27 -5.90
C HIS A 92 16.60 13.45 -4.99
N ARG A 93 17.21 14.50 -5.55
CA ARG A 93 17.54 15.71 -4.81
C ARG A 93 16.28 16.41 -4.32
N ASP A 94 15.28 16.56 -5.18
CA ASP A 94 14.02 17.21 -4.78
C ASP A 94 13.34 16.42 -3.66
N TYR A 95 13.36 15.09 -3.71
CA TYR A 95 12.80 14.24 -2.64
C TYR A 95 13.51 14.45 -1.30
N ALA A 96 14.84 14.51 -1.29
CA ALA A 96 15.58 14.84 -0.08
C ALA A 96 15.23 16.25 0.44
N GLU A 97 15.13 17.25 -0.45
CA GLU A 97 14.75 18.61 -0.06
C GLU A 97 13.31 18.70 0.49
N ILE A 98 12.36 17.94 -0.06
CA ILE A 98 11.00 17.82 0.47
C ILE A 98 11.04 17.24 1.89
N VAL A 99 11.80 16.15 2.10
CA VAL A 99 11.92 15.48 3.40
C VAL A 99 12.55 16.39 4.47
N GLU A 100 13.56 17.19 4.12
CA GLU A 100 14.14 18.18 5.03
C GLU A 100 13.11 19.24 5.43
N LYS A 101 12.41 19.83 4.47
CA LYS A 101 11.35 20.83 4.74
C LYS A 101 10.24 20.27 5.63
N LEU A 102 9.80 19.04 5.37
CA LEU A 102 8.79 18.37 6.20
C LEU A 102 9.32 18.12 7.62
N SER A 103 10.58 17.72 7.76
CA SER A 103 11.20 17.51 9.07
C SER A 103 11.22 18.79 9.91
N GLU A 104 11.59 19.91 9.30
CA GLU A 104 11.61 21.22 9.95
C GLU A 104 10.22 21.70 10.37
N GLN A 105 9.19 21.41 9.57
CA GLN A 105 7.81 21.80 9.86
C GLN A 105 7.20 20.97 10.98
N LEU A 106 7.40 19.65 10.95
CA LEU A 106 6.85 18.73 11.94
C LEU A 106 7.67 18.68 13.23
N LYS A 107 8.85 19.31 13.24
CA LYS A 107 9.83 19.24 14.33
C LYS A 107 10.19 17.79 14.67
N GLU A 108 10.26 16.95 13.63
CA GLU A 108 10.56 15.52 13.71
C GLU A 108 11.51 15.14 12.57
N PRO A 109 12.65 14.48 12.83
CA PRO A 109 13.58 14.10 11.77
C PRO A 109 13.02 12.94 10.92
N LEU A 110 12.60 13.24 9.69
CA LEU A 110 12.12 12.23 8.74
C LEU A 110 13.25 11.62 7.89
N GLY A 111 14.40 12.30 7.79
CA GLY A 111 15.59 11.86 7.06
C GLY A 111 16.00 10.39 7.35
N PRO A 112 16.07 9.96 8.62
CA PRO A 112 16.36 8.56 8.95
C PRO A 112 15.37 7.56 8.34
N LEU A 113 14.07 7.88 8.30
CA LEU A 113 13.08 7.00 7.67
C LEU A 113 13.24 6.98 6.14
N PHE A 114 13.50 8.14 5.55
CA PHE A 114 13.71 8.27 4.10
C PHE A 114 14.95 7.50 3.62
N ALA A 115 16.05 7.54 4.39
CA ALA A 115 17.26 6.77 4.08
C ALA A 115 17.00 5.25 4.00
N ASN A 116 15.98 4.73 4.71
CA ASN A 116 15.59 3.33 4.58
C ASN A 116 14.91 3.05 3.23
N ALA A 117 14.09 3.97 2.73
CA ALA A 117 13.47 3.85 1.40
C ALA A 117 14.53 3.91 0.29
N GLU A 118 15.53 4.81 0.42
CA GLU A 118 16.68 4.85 -0.50
C GLU A 118 17.50 3.56 -0.43
N ARG A 119 17.64 2.96 0.76
CA ARG A 119 18.34 1.69 0.92
C ARG A 119 17.62 0.52 0.24
N LEU A 120 16.29 0.50 0.29
CA LEU A 120 15.46 -0.44 -0.46
C LEU A 120 15.62 -0.24 -1.97
N HIS A 121 15.63 1.00 -2.44
CA HIS A 121 15.87 1.31 -3.86
C HIS A 121 17.25 0.82 -4.32
N ALA A 122 18.29 1.09 -3.53
CA ALA A 122 19.63 0.59 -3.85
C ALA A 122 19.68 -0.95 -3.93
N ASN A 123 18.77 -1.66 -3.25
CA ASN A 123 18.69 -3.12 -3.28
C ASN A 123 18.26 -3.69 -4.64
N TYR A 124 18.08 -2.88 -5.68
CA TYR A 124 18.14 -3.35 -7.07
C TYR A 124 19.39 -4.22 -7.34
N TYR A 125 20.51 -3.93 -6.69
CA TYR A 125 21.74 -4.74 -6.75
C TYR A 125 21.70 -6.02 -5.90
N ASN A 126 20.57 -6.34 -5.26
CA ASN A 126 20.29 -7.55 -4.50
C ASN A 126 21.35 -7.88 -3.42
N PHE A 127 21.67 -6.92 -2.55
CA PHE A 127 22.68 -7.09 -1.48
C PHE A 127 22.08 -7.25 -0.07
N LEU A 128 20.79 -6.96 0.13
CA LEU A 128 20.14 -7.11 1.43
C LEU A 128 19.76 -8.57 1.68
N SER A 129 20.02 -9.04 2.90
CA SER A 129 19.40 -10.26 3.40
C SER A 129 17.90 -10.02 3.64
N PRO A 130 17.05 -11.06 3.63
CA PRO A 130 15.63 -10.93 3.95
C PRO A 130 15.35 -10.23 5.29
N LEU A 131 16.18 -10.52 6.32
CA LEU A 131 16.08 -9.89 7.63
C LEU A 131 16.29 -8.36 7.56
N ASN A 132 17.35 -7.92 6.88
CA ASN A 132 17.64 -6.49 6.78
C ASN A 132 16.68 -5.78 5.81
N PHE A 133 16.20 -6.48 4.78
CA PHE A 133 15.16 -5.96 3.90
C PHE A 133 13.89 -5.66 4.69
N GLU A 134 13.44 -6.57 5.58
CA GLU A 134 12.26 -6.33 6.42
C GLU A 134 12.45 -5.10 7.32
N ALA A 135 13.60 -4.96 7.97
CA ALA A 135 13.87 -3.81 8.83
C ALA A 135 13.75 -2.47 8.09
N HIS A 136 14.29 -2.41 6.86
CA HIS A 136 14.17 -1.22 5.99
C HIS A 136 12.74 -1.02 5.46
N ARG A 137 12.03 -2.10 5.14
CA ARG A 137 10.60 -2.09 4.76
C ARG A 137 9.74 -1.49 5.87
N GLU A 138 9.91 -1.94 7.10
CA GLU A 138 9.15 -1.41 8.25
C GLU A 138 9.36 0.10 8.43
N GLN A 139 10.60 0.60 8.34
CA GLN A 139 10.85 2.05 8.46
C GLN A 139 10.26 2.82 7.27
N THR A 140 10.30 2.25 6.07
CA THR A 140 9.71 2.86 4.87
C THR A 140 8.19 2.96 5.00
N LEU A 141 7.53 1.92 5.51
CA LEU A 141 6.09 1.94 5.79
C LEU A 141 5.71 2.98 6.85
N LYS A 142 6.55 3.17 7.88
CA LYS A 142 6.34 4.27 8.85
C LYS A 142 6.40 5.64 8.19
N LEU A 143 7.35 5.86 7.27
CA LEU A 143 7.41 7.10 6.49
C LEU A 143 6.13 7.29 5.66
N VAL A 144 5.71 6.25 4.93
CA VAL A 144 4.50 6.26 4.10
C VAL A 144 3.27 6.66 4.93
N GLU A 145 3.07 6.09 6.11
CA GLU A 145 1.93 6.44 6.97
C GLU A 145 1.98 7.89 7.46
N LYS A 146 3.16 8.42 7.78
CA LYS A 146 3.33 9.84 8.12
C LYS A 146 2.95 10.74 6.94
N LEU A 147 3.50 10.47 5.75
CA LEU A 147 3.21 11.26 4.55
C LEU A 147 1.72 11.24 4.18
N LYS A 148 1.06 10.07 4.30
CA LYS A 148 -0.40 9.96 4.10
C LYS A 148 -1.19 10.80 5.09
N THR A 149 -0.81 10.75 6.37
CA THR A 149 -1.50 11.52 7.42
C THR A 149 -1.45 13.02 7.12
N LEU A 150 -0.29 13.51 6.66
CA LEU A 150 -0.11 14.90 6.27
C LEU A 150 -1.02 15.28 5.10
N LEU A 151 -1.08 14.47 4.05
CA LEU A 151 -1.94 14.73 2.90
C LEU A 151 -3.42 14.75 3.28
N THR A 152 -3.87 13.83 4.13
CA THR A 152 -5.26 13.83 4.61
C THR A 152 -5.59 15.12 5.38
N GLN A 153 -4.71 15.55 6.28
CA GLN A 153 -4.89 16.79 7.05
C GLN A 153 -4.93 18.02 6.14
N GLU A 154 -4.12 18.05 5.09
CA GLU A 154 -4.12 19.15 4.10
C GLU A 154 -5.41 19.18 3.28
N GLN A 155 -5.91 18.02 2.84
CA GLN A 155 -7.15 17.91 2.08
C GLN A 155 -8.39 18.27 2.89
N GLU A 156 -8.37 18.02 4.20
CA GLU A 156 -9.43 18.43 5.13
C GLU A 156 -9.39 19.94 5.41
N ALA A 157 -8.20 20.54 5.53
CA ALA A 157 -8.05 21.97 5.78
C ALA A 157 -8.45 22.87 4.59
N GLN A 158 -8.55 22.30 3.39
CA GLN A 158 -8.94 22.99 2.15
C GLN A 158 -10.45 22.88 1.82
N GLN A 159 -11.24 22.19 2.64
CA GLN A 159 -12.70 22.04 2.52
C GLN A 159 -13.44 22.97 3.46
#